data_AF-A0AAD6B9X7-F1
#
_entry.id   AF-A0AAD6B9X7-F1
#
_cell.length_a   1.000
_cell.length_b   1.000
_cell.length_c   1.000
_cell.angle_alpha   90.00
_cell.angle_beta   90.00
_cell.angle_gamma   90.00
#
_symmetry.space_group_name_H-M   'P 1'
#
loop_
_entity.id
_entity.type
_entity.pdbx_description
1 polymer ?
#
loop_
_entity_poly.entity_id
_entity_poly.type
_entity_poly.pdbx_seq_one_letter_code
_entity_poly.pdbx_strand_id
1 'polypeptide(L)'
;METAGNFGVLKEEINDLREGFVELKIRADAAELRIAENEDREIGMTKVLLHSLRMQKQLENKCEELEGRKRQNNLRIYSVPEKCGGNSMMDFVENLTREKLDVSGEIPIERAHRATGHLTGHSDRPRSIIVRFQNYNVRQRILQAAWAKKDIRLKDCRIFFDEDFTTQVFKERAKIQTNAAQGLLEYGVNMESPAGEPDLESTLQASGWQTHRSRNRRTPGCELMSDVKTLTDSLDRHERAKE
;
A
#
# COMPACT_ATOMS: atom_id res chain seq x y z
N MET A 1 -64.23 -22.56 -51.30
CA MET A 1 -63.46 -21.39 -51.80
C MET A 1 -62.65 -20.70 -50.71
N GLU A 2 -63.05 -20.75 -49.43
CA GLU A 2 -62.28 -20.15 -48.31
C GLU A 2 -60.87 -20.74 -48.11
N THR A 3 -60.68 -22.04 -48.36
CA THR A 3 -59.40 -22.72 -48.14
C THR A 3 -58.27 -22.27 -49.08
N ALA A 4 -58.60 -21.86 -50.30
CA ALA A 4 -57.62 -21.36 -51.26
C ALA A 4 -57.17 -19.91 -50.95
N GLY A 5 -58.08 -19.08 -50.41
CA GLY A 5 -57.75 -17.74 -49.93
C GLY A 5 -56.83 -17.77 -48.72
N ASN A 6 -57.11 -18.65 -47.76
CA ASN A 6 -56.29 -18.83 -46.56
C ASN A 6 -54.86 -19.30 -46.89
N PHE A 7 -54.69 -20.17 -47.90
CA PHE A 7 -53.37 -20.61 -48.34
C PHE A 7 -52.55 -19.49 -49.01
N GLY A 8 -53.22 -18.55 -49.69
CA GLY A 8 -52.59 -17.36 -50.28
C GLY A 8 -52.05 -16.41 -49.20
N VAL A 9 -52.86 -16.09 -48.20
CA VAL A 9 -52.46 -15.25 -47.05
C VAL A 9 -51.29 -15.88 -46.29
N LEU A 10 -51.37 -17.18 -46.03
CA LEU A 10 -50.31 -17.91 -45.31
C LEU A 10 -49.00 -17.94 -46.11
N LYS A 11 -49.07 -17.91 -47.46
CA LYS A 11 -47.90 -17.81 -48.33
C LYS A 11 -47.26 -16.40 -48.29
N GLU A 12 -48.07 -15.35 -48.21
CA GLU A 12 -47.57 -13.98 -48.03
C GLU A 12 -46.91 -13.81 -46.66
N GLU A 13 -47.56 -14.27 -45.57
CA GLU A 13 -46.98 -14.27 -44.22
C GLU A 13 -45.65 -15.02 -44.14
N ILE A 14 -45.52 -16.17 -44.83
CA ILE A 14 -44.26 -16.92 -44.91
C ILE A 14 -43.17 -16.13 -45.65
N ASN A 15 -43.53 -15.39 -46.70
CA ASN A 15 -42.56 -14.56 -47.43
C ASN A 15 -42.12 -13.37 -46.59
N ASP A 16 -43.03 -12.69 -45.90
CA ASP A 16 -42.71 -11.58 -45.00
C ASP A 16 -41.80 -12.03 -43.85
N LEU A 17 -42.10 -13.19 -43.25
CA LEU A 17 -41.23 -13.80 -42.24
C LEU A 17 -39.85 -14.11 -42.82
N ARG A 18 -39.78 -14.66 -44.03
CA ARG A 18 -38.51 -14.96 -44.70
C ARG A 18 -37.68 -13.69 -44.92
N GLU A 19 -38.30 -12.60 -45.34
CA GLU A 19 -37.63 -11.31 -45.51
C GLU A 19 -37.14 -10.76 -44.17
N GLY A 20 -37.98 -10.78 -43.14
CA GLY A 20 -37.59 -10.40 -41.78
C GLY A 20 -36.43 -11.25 -41.21
N PHE A 21 -36.40 -12.55 -41.51
CA PHE A 21 -35.29 -13.44 -41.14
C PHE A 21 -33.98 -13.07 -41.84
N VAL A 22 -34.04 -12.66 -43.11
CA VAL A 22 -32.85 -12.20 -43.84
C VAL A 22 -32.31 -10.91 -43.24
N GLU A 23 -33.18 -9.94 -42.92
CA GLU A 23 -32.77 -8.69 -42.28
C GLU A 23 -32.19 -8.92 -40.88
N LEU A 24 -32.84 -9.76 -40.07
CA LEU A 24 -32.35 -10.15 -38.74
C LEU A 24 -30.98 -10.82 -38.82
N LYS A 25 -30.76 -11.68 -39.82
CA LYS A 25 -29.45 -12.31 -40.04
C LYS A 25 -28.36 -11.27 -40.32
N ILE A 26 -28.61 -10.32 -41.23
CA ILE A 26 -27.64 -9.26 -41.54
C ILE A 26 -27.30 -8.44 -40.28
N ARG A 27 -28.32 -8.12 -39.48
CA ARG A 27 -28.13 -7.38 -38.22
C ARG A 27 -27.37 -8.20 -37.17
N ALA A 28 -27.62 -9.52 -37.11
CA ALA A 28 -26.89 -10.43 -36.23
C ALA A 28 -25.41 -10.52 -36.64
N ASP A 29 -25.12 -10.77 -37.92
CA ASP A 29 -23.76 -10.83 -38.46
C ASP A 29 -22.99 -9.52 -38.18
N ALA A 30 -23.65 -8.37 -38.37
CA ALA A 30 -23.06 -7.05 -38.08
C ALA A 30 -22.82 -6.82 -36.58
N ALA A 31 -23.70 -7.35 -35.70
CA ALA A 31 -23.51 -7.27 -34.26
C ALA A 31 -22.37 -8.19 -33.80
N GLU A 32 -22.27 -9.41 -34.34
CA GLU A 32 -21.19 -10.35 -34.07
C GLU A 32 -19.82 -9.77 -34.44
N LEU A 33 -19.71 -9.13 -35.61
CA LEU A 33 -18.47 -8.47 -36.01
C LEU A 33 -18.05 -7.36 -35.03
N ARG A 34 -19.01 -6.51 -34.63
CA ARG A 34 -18.75 -5.43 -33.66
C ARG A 34 -18.38 -5.96 -32.27
N ILE A 35 -18.92 -7.11 -31.87
CA ILE A 35 -18.57 -7.77 -30.61
C ILE A 35 -17.12 -8.27 -30.70
N ALA A 36 -16.76 -8.97 -31.78
CA ALA A 36 -15.40 -9.47 -31.99
C ALA A 36 -14.35 -8.33 -31.97
N GLU A 37 -14.61 -7.22 -32.67
CA GLU A 37 -13.73 -6.05 -32.66
C GLU A 37 -13.58 -5.42 -31.26
N ASN A 38 -14.67 -5.38 -30.49
CA ASN A 38 -14.64 -4.86 -29.12
C ASN A 38 -13.86 -5.79 -28.18
N GLU A 39 -14.02 -7.11 -28.32
CA GLU A 39 -13.27 -8.11 -27.55
C GLU A 39 -11.76 -7.99 -27.81
N ASP A 40 -11.36 -7.87 -29.08
CA ASP A 40 -9.96 -7.65 -29.46
C ASP A 40 -9.41 -6.35 -28.86
N ARG A 41 -10.21 -5.28 -28.89
CA ARG A 41 -9.86 -4.00 -28.27
C ARG A 41 -9.71 -4.12 -26.75
N GLU A 42 -10.60 -4.85 -26.09
CA GLU A 42 -10.57 -5.09 -24.65
C GLU A 42 -9.34 -5.89 -24.23
N ILE A 43 -9.00 -6.94 -24.99
CA ILE A 43 -7.78 -7.72 -24.80
C ILE A 43 -6.53 -6.83 -24.96
N GLY A 44 -6.52 -5.98 -26.00
CA GLY A 44 -5.44 -5.01 -26.22
C GLY A 44 -5.30 -4.03 -25.04
N MET A 45 -6.41 -3.48 -24.57
CA MET A 45 -6.43 -2.56 -23.43
C MET A 45 -5.96 -3.23 -22.14
N THR A 46 -6.36 -4.48 -21.89
CA THR A 46 -5.95 -5.27 -20.73
C THR A 46 -4.44 -5.51 -20.74
N LYS A 47 -3.85 -5.83 -21.91
CA LYS A 47 -2.40 -6.00 -22.06
C LYS A 47 -1.64 -4.71 -21.72
N VAL A 48 -2.12 -3.56 -22.19
CA VAL A 48 -1.52 -2.26 -21.89
C VAL A 48 -1.65 -1.92 -20.40
N LEU A 49 -2.80 -2.21 -19.79
CA LEU A 49 -3.02 -1.99 -18.36
C LEU A 49 -2.08 -2.86 -17.52
N LEU A 50 -1.95 -4.15 -17.83
CA LEU A 50 -1.02 -5.05 -17.16
C LEU A 50 0.43 -4.60 -17.31
N HIS A 51 0.83 -4.15 -18.50
CA HIS A 51 2.17 -3.60 -18.71
C HIS A 51 2.40 -2.34 -17.86
N SER A 52 1.41 -1.43 -17.82
CA SER A 52 1.50 -0.20 -17.04
C SER A 52 1.61 -0.47 -15.53
N LEU A 53 0.82 -1.42 -15.01
CA LEU A 53 0.89 -1.83 -13.60
C LEU A 53 2.26 -2.44 -13.25
N ARG A 54 2.84 -3.26 -14.13
CA ARG A 54 4.19 -3.80 -13.94
C ARG A 54 5.23 -2.69 -13.90
N MET A 55 5.17 -1.74 -14.82
CA MET A 55 6.10 -0.60 -14.83
C MET A 55 5.93 0.27 -13.59
N GLN A 56 4.70 0.52 -13.15
CA GLN A 56 4.43 1.25 -11.92
C GLN A 56 5.06 0.54 -10.72
N LYS A 57 4.86 -0.78 -10.59
CA LYS A 57 5.45 -1.56 -9.50
C LYS A 57 6.98 -1.52 -9.51
N GLN A 58 7.60 -1.60 -10.68
CA GLN A 58 9.06 -1.47 -10.81
C GLN A 58 9.56 -0.09 -10.38
N LEU A 59 8.84 0.97 -10.75
CA LEU A 59 9.18 2.33 -10.33
C LEU A 59 9.01 2.52 -8.82
N GLU A 60 7.94 2.00 -8.24
CA GLU A 60 7.71 2.03 -6.79
C GLU A 60 8.84 1.32 -6.03
N ASN A 61 9.22 0.11 -6.46
CA ASN A 61 10.31 -0.64 -5.85
C ASN A 61 11.65 0.12 -5.96
N LYS A 62 11.94 0.73 -7.12
CA LYS A 62 13.16 1.51 -7.32
C LYS A 62 13.18 2.79 -6.47
N CYS A 63 12.05 3.48 -6.34
CA CYS A 63 11.91 4.63 -5.46
C CYS A 63 12.15 4.25 -4.00
N GLU A 64 11.56 3.14 -3.55
CA GLU A 64 11.75 2.60 -2.20
C GLU A 64 13.22 2.27 -1.92
N GLU A 65 13.90 1.59 -2.86
CA GLU A 65 15.32 1.27 -2.73
C GLU A 65 16.19 2.53 -2.62
N LEU A 66 15.93 3.53 -3.46
CA LEU A 66 16.66 4.80 -3.43
C LEU A 66 16.40 5.57 -2.13
N GLU A 67 15.17 5.54 -1.63
CA GLU A 67 14.81 6.17 -0.36
C GLU A 67 15.47 5.45 0.82
N GLY A 68 15.46 4.11 0.81
CA GLY A 68 16.15 3.27 1.79
C GLY A 68 17.64 3.60 1.85
N ARG A 69 18.32 3.65 0.70
CA ARG A 69 19.73 4.05 0.61
C ARG A 69 19.98 5.45 1.16
N LYS A 70 19.11 6.41 0.88
CA LYS A 70 19.22 7.78 1.41
C LYS A 70 19.04 7.84 2.94
N ARG A 71 18.24 6.94 3.51
CA ARG A 71 17.96 6.89 4.96
C ARG A 71 18.91 5.98 5.76
N GLN A 72 19.79 5.22 5.12
CA GLN A 72 20.74 4.32 5.82
C GLN A 72 21.60 5.06 6.86
N ASN A 73 22.03 6.29 6.55
CA ASN A 73 22.82 7.10 7.47
C ASN A 73 21.98 7.90 8.47
N ASN A 74 20.66 7.77 8.41
CA ASN A 74 19.74 8.44 9.30
C ASN A 74 19.48 7.60 10.56
N LEU A 75 19.26 8.32 11.65
CA LEU A 75 18.83 7.81 12.94
C LEU A 75 17.67 8.66 13.44
N ARG A 76 16.71 8.02 14.07
CA ARG A 76 15.51 8.67 14.60
C ARG A 76 15.47 8.53 16.11
N ILE A 77 15.29 9.66 16.79
CA ILE A 77 15.22 9.75 18.25
C ILE A 77 13.79 10.11 18.64
N TYR A 78 13.16 9.27 19.44
CA TYR A 78 11.78 9.43 19.90
C TYR A 78 11.71 9.92 21.35
N SER A 79 10.56 10.48 21.72
CA SER A 79 10.24 10.86 23.10
C SER A 79 11.12 11.96 23.70
N VAL A 80 11.76 12.79 22.87
CA VAL A 80 12.54 13.95 23.33
C VAL A 80 11.61 15.16 23.51
N PRO A 81 11.45 15.70 24.74
CA PRO A 81 10.55 16.83 25.01
C PRO A 81 10.75 17.99 24.04
N GLU A 82 9.67 18.61 23.57
CA GLU A 82 9.73 19.60 22.49
C GLU A 82 10.61 20.82 22.81
N LYS A 83 10.65 21.24 24.08
CA LYS A 83 11.44 22.38 24.56
C LYS A 83 12.95 22.07 24.69
N CYS A 84 13.37 20.86 24.38
CA CYS A 84 14.79 20.48 24.31
C CYS A 84 15.31 20.67 22.88
N GLY A 85 16.51 21.23 22.72
CA GLY A 85 17.12 21.48 21.40
C GLY A 85 18.04 22.69 21.36
N GLY A 86 17.94 23.59 22.35
CA GLY A 86 18.81 24.77 22.46
C GLY A 86 18.84 25.60 21.17
N ASN A 87 20.00 26.18 20.88
CA ASN A 87 20.23 26.97 19.65
C ASN A 87 20.58 26.08 18.44
N SER A 88 21.24 24.94 18.67
CA SER A 88 21.67 24.00 17.63
C SER A 88 21.25 22.58 17.99
N MET A 89 20.44 21.97 17.12
CA MET A 89 20.00 20.59 17.29
C MET A 89 21.17 19.59 17.13
N MET A 90 22.20 19.96 16.37
CA MET A 90 23.38 19.11 16.15
C MET A 90 24.15 18.97 17.47
N ASP A 91 24.47 20.09 18.11
CA ASP A 91 25.18 20.15 19.38
C ASP A 91 24.37 19.44 20.48
N PHE A 92 23.04 19.60 20.48
CA PHE A 92 22.16 18.90 21.40
C PHE A 92 22.26 17.37 21.24
N VAL A 93 22.20 16.86 20.00
CA VAL A 93 22.31 15.42 19.73
C VAL A 93 23.70 14.91 20.08
N GLU A 94 24.75 15.65 19.75
CA GLU A 94 26.13 15.28 20.07
C GLU A 94 26.31 15.16 21.60
N ASN A 95 25.88 16.17 22.35
CA ASN A 95 25.92 16.14 23.81
C ASN A 95 25.07 15.01 24.39
N LEU A 96 23.86 14.78 23.87
CA LEU A 96 22.98 13.69 24.29
C LEU A 96 23.65 12.33 24.09
N THR A 97 24.27 12.10 22.93
CA THR A 97 24.94 10.83 22.64
C THR A 97 26.17 10.63 23.52
N ARG A 98 26.97 11.67 23.75
CA ARG A 98 28.15 11.59 24.62
C ARG A 98 27.76 11.33 26.09
N GLU A 99 26.81 12.09 26.61
CA GLU A 99 26.38 11.99 28.01
C GLU A 99 25.63 10.68 28.29
N LYS A 100 24.74 10.27 27.37
CA LYS A 100 23.83 9.15 27.63
C LYS A 100 24.32 7.83 27.07
N LEU A 101 25.12 7.80 26.01
CA LEU A 101 25.56 6.53 25.40
C LEU A 101 27.03 6.22 25.65
N ASP A 102 27.79 7.15 26.26
CA ASP A 102 29.23 7.00 26.53
C ASP A 102 30.03 6.65 25.27
N VAL A 103 29.59 7.18 24.12
CA VAL A 103 30.27 6.96 22.84
C VAL A 103 31.44 7.93 22.74
N SER A 104 32.65 7.37 22.69
CA SER A 104 33.88 8.13 22.51
C SER A 104 34.23 8.35 21.04
N GLY A 105 34.95 9.46 20.78
CA GLY A 105 35.42 9.84 19.45
C GLY A 105 34.56 10.89 18.75
N GLU A 106 34.92 11.18 17.50
CA GLU A 106 34.21 12.14 16.65
C GLU A 106 32.85 11.61 16.21
N ILE A 107 31.84 12.48 16.27
CA ILE A 107 30.47 12.19 15.85
C ILE A 107 30.10 13.20 14.75
N PRO A 108 30.55 12.99 13.50
CA PRO A 108 30.26 13.91 12.40
C PRO A 108 28.78 13.84 12.01
N ILE A 109 28.01 14.84 12.43
CA ILE A 109 26.60 15.04 12.08
C ILE A 109 26.53 15.97 10.86
N GLU A 110 25.82 15.54 9.81
CA GLU A 110 25.56 16.38 8.63
C GLU A 110 24.36 17.29 8.87
N ARG A 111 23.28 16.74 9.45
CA ARG A 111 22.05 17.49 9.73
C ARG A 111 21.29 16.87 10.89
N ALA A 112 20.78 17.70 11.79
CA ALA A 112 19.83 17.28 12.82
C ALA A 112 18.65 18.27 12.86
N HIS A 113 17.43 17.74 12.88
CA HIS A 113 16.21 18.54 12.90
C HIS A 113 15.06 17.73 13.47
N ARG A 114 14.01 18.41 13.95
CA ARG A 114 12.75 17.74 14.30
C ARG A 114 11.97 17.41 13.04
N ALA A 115 11.28 16.27 13.04
CA ALA A 115 10.42 15.87 11.94
C ALA A 115 9.33 16.93 11.68
N THR A 116 9.11 17.23 10.41
CA THR A 116 8.06 18.14 9.97
C THR A 116 6.71 17.45 10.10
N GLY A 117 5.78 18.08 10.82
CA GLY A 117 4.42 17.59 11.04
C GLY A 117 3.69 18.55 11.98
N HIS A 118 2.38 18.69 11.79
CA HIS A 118 1.56 19.50 12.70
C HIS A 118 1.66 18.93 14.12
N LEU A 119 1.83 19.79 15.12
CA LEU A 119 1.27 19.51 16.44
C LEU A 119 -0.23 19.36 16.20
N THR A 120 -0.71 18.15 15.94
CA THR A 120 -2.13 17.90 16.07
C THR A 120 -2.42 18.15 17.54
N GLY A 121 -3.25 19.15 17.84
CA GLY A 121 -3.43 19.75 19.17
C GLY A 121 -3.92 18.82 20.29
N HIS A 122 -3.85 17.51 20.07
CA HIS A 122 -4.28 16.43 20.95
C HIS A 122 -3.27 15.27 21.05
N SER A 123 -2.06 15.39 20.49
CA SER A 123 -1.01 14.38 20.70
C SER A 123 0.00 14.86 21.74
N ASP A 124 -0.05 14.31 22.95
CA ASP A 124 0.96 14.47 24.01
C ASP A 124 2.35 13.92 23.62
N ARG A 125 2.49 13.32 22.43
CA ARG A 125 3.73 12.69 21.99
C ARG A 125 4.63 13.71 21.30
N PRO A 126 5.84 13.97 21.84
CA PRO A 126 6.75 14.93 21.25
C PRO A 126 7.26 14.45 19.88
N ARG A 127 7.50 15.39 18.96
CA ARG A 127 8.01 15.08 17.63
C ARG A 127 9.41 14.45 17.69
N SER A 128 9.61 13.41 16.89
CA SER A 128 10.90 12.74 16.74
C SER A 128 11.96 13.64 16.11
N ILE A 129 13.21 13.46 16.50
CA ILE A 129 14.37 14.12 15.89
C ILE A 129 14.94 13.18 14.83
N ILE A 130 15.19 13.69 13.64
CA ILE A 130 15.86 12.98 12.54
C ILE A 130 17.28 13.53 12.44
N VAL A 131 18.24 12.62 12.58
CA VAL A 131 19.68 12.91 12.56
C VAL A 131 20.30 12.17 11.40
N ARG A 132 21.02 12.89 10.54
CA ARG A 132 21.83 12.32 9.45
C ARG A 132 23.30 12.41 9.81
N PHE A 133 23.95 11.26 9.85
CA PHE A 133 25.40 11.17 10.07
C PHE A 133 26.14 11.15 8.73
N GLN A 134 27.40 11.61 8.74
CA GLN A 134 28.25 11.53 7.55
C GLN A 134 28.65 10.08 7.24
N ASN A 135 28.84 9.26 8.28
CA ASN A 135 29.34 7.89 8.17
C ASN A 135 28.34 6.87 8.76
N TYR A 136 28.03 5.83 7.97
CA TYR A 136 27.18 4.71 8.40
C TYR A 136 27.72 4.02 9.67
N ASN A 137 29.03 3.82 9.75
CA ASN A 137 29.67 3.15 10.89
C ASN A 137 29.46 3.91 12.20
N VAL A 138 29.46 5.25 12.17
CA VAL A 138 29.22 6.09 13.35
C VAL A 138 27.77 5.95 13.79
N ARG A 139 26.83 6.05 12.84
CA ARG A 139 25.40 5.81 13.07
C ARG A 139 25.15 4.45 13.71
N GLN A 140 25.76 3.40 13.17
CA GLN A 140 25.58 2.03 13.65
C GLN A 140 26.15 1.81 15.04
N ARG A 141 27.33 2.37 15.34
CA ARG A 141 27.93 2.33 16.67
C ARG A 141 27.04 3.00 17.72
N ILE A 142 26.48 4.16 17.40
CA ILE A 142 25.55 4.89 18.28
C ILE A 142 24.27 4.08 18.53
N LEU A 143 23.69 3.50 17.46
CA LEU A 143 22.49 2.67 17.56
C LEU A 143 22.73 1.45 18.45
N GLN A 144 23.85 0.75 18.25
CA GLN A 144 24.23 -0.41 19.07
C GLN A 144 24.44 -0.03 20.54
N ALA A 145 25.12 1.08 20.82
CA ALA A 145 25.29 1.57 22.18
C ALA A 145 23.94 1.90 22.85
N ALA A 146 23.01 2.48 22.09
CA ALA A 146 21.68 2.77 22.59
C ALA A 146 20.86 1.50 22.91
N TRP A 147 20.90 0.51 22.02
CA TRP A 147 20.24 -0.77 22.24
C TRP A 147 20.87 -1.59 23.38
N ALA A 148 22.19 -1.50 23.56
CA ALA A 148 22.88 -2.14 24.68
C ALA A 148 22.44 -1.54 26.03
N LYS A 149 22.27 -0.21 26.10
CA LYS A 149 21.91 0.48 27.33
C LYS A 149 20.44 0.29 27.73
N LYS A 150 19.53 0.05 26.76
CA LYS A 150 18.08 -0.25 26.90
C LYS A 150 17.21 0.82 27.61
N ASP A 151 17.67 1.43 28.69
CA ASP A 151 16.99 2.52 29.40
C ASP A 151 17.84 3.80 29.33
N ILE A 152 17.39 4.73 28.50
CA ILE A 152 18.02 6.03 28.32
C ILE A 152 17.00 7.08 28.70
N ARG A 153 17.30 7.87 29.74
CA ARG A 153 16.40 8.89 30.26
C ARG A 153 16.97 10.28 30.12
N LEU A 154 16.11 11.23 29.76
CA LEU A 154 16.39 12.66 29.72
C LEU A 154 15.28 13.38 30.49
N LYS A 155 15.62 14.06 31.59
CA LYS A 155 14.64 14.78 32.44
C LYS A 155 13.44 13.88 32.78
N ASP A 156 13.74 12.66 33.25
CA ASP A 156 12.79 11.60 33.60
C ASP A 156 11.93 11.03 32.46
N CYS A 157 12.10 11.51 31.23
CA CYS A 157 11.46 10.95 30.04
C CYS A 157 12.36 9.87 29.42
N ARG A 158 11.80 8.68 29.15
CA ARG A 158 12.52 7.63 28.42
C ARG A 158 12.60 7.96 26.94
N ILE A 159 13.81 7.91 26.39
CA ILE A 159 14.14 8.17 24.99
C ILE A 159 14.42 6.84 24.28
N PHE A 160 14.04 6.78 23.01
CA PHE A 160 14.33 5.65 22.14
C PHE A 160 15.14 6.10 20.93
N PHE A 161 16.15 5.31 20.58
CA PHE A 161 16.94 5.46 19.37
C PHE A 161 16.59 4.31 18.44
N ASP A 162 16.19 4.64 17.22
CA ASP A 162 15.86 3.67 16.21
C ASP A 162 16.32 4.14 14.84
N GLU A 163 16.28 3.23 13.89
CA GLU A 163 16.55 3.49 12.49
C GLU A 163 15.43 4.29 11.83
N ASP A 164 15.78 5.10 10.84
CA ASP A 164 14.80 5.82 10.02
C ASP A 164 14.39 4.97 8.82
N PHE A 165 13.44 4.04 9.04
CA PHE A 165 12.94 3.21 7.95
C PHE A 165 12.06 3.99 6.97
N THR A 166 12.01 3.49 5.74
CA THR A 166 11.01 3.89 4.76
C THR A 166 9.62 3.40 5.17
N THR A 167 8.59 3.95 4.54
CA THR A 167 7.20 3.65 4.89
C THR A 167 6.87 2.18 4.65
N GLN A 168 7.36 1.56 3.57
CA GLN A 168 7.05 0.14 3.31
C GLN A 168 7.72 -0.77 4.34
N VAL A 169 9.01 -0.56 4.64
CA VAL A 169 9.71 -1.34 5.67
C VAL A 169 9.05 -1.18 7.04
N PHE A 170 8.59 0.03 7.38
CA PHE A 170 7.84 0.24 8.62
C PHE A 170 6.55 -0.58 8.64
N LYS A 171 5.80 -0.62 7.53
CA LYS A 171 4.57 -1.44 7.39
C LYS A 171 4.88 -2.93 7.49
N GLU A 172 5.93 -3.42 6.84
CA GLU A 172 6.36 -4.82 6.91
C GLU A 172 6.76 -5.24 8.33
N ARG A 173 7.55 -4.41 9.01
CA ARG A 173 7.94 -4.65 10.41
C ARG A 173 6.74 -4.63 11.34
N ALA A 174 5.79 -3.72 11.13
CA ALA A 174 4.55 -3.70 11.89
C ALA A 174 3.75 -4.99 11.70
N LYS A 175 3.65 -5.51 10.47
CA LYS A 175 3.01 -6.81 10.19
C LYS A 175 3.72 -7.97 10.89
N ILE A 176 5.05 -7.99 10.86
CA ILE A 176 5.82 -9.02 11.56
C ILE A 176 5.57 -8.94 13.07
N GLN A 177 5.55 -7.73 13.62
CA GLN A 177 5.29 -7.50 15.05
C GLN A 177 3.87 -7.94 15.44
N THR A 178 2.86 -7.62 14.65
CA THR A 178 1.47 -8.04 14.92
C THR A 178 1.34 -9.56 14.89
N ASN A 179 1.96 -10.21 13.90
CA ASN A 179 1.92 -11.67 13.77
C ASN A 179 2.67 -12.35 14.93
N ALA A 180 3.83 -11.82 15.32
CA ALA A 180 4.57 -12.31 16.47
C ALA A 180 3.79 -12.12 17.78
N ALA A 181 3.13 -10.98 17.96
CA ALA A 181 2.29 -10.73 19.14
C ALA A 181 1.10 -11.68 19.21
N GLN A 182 0.45 -11.97 18.08
CA GLN A 182 -0.62 -12.97 18.00
C GLN A 182 -0.12 -14.36 18.39
N GLY A 183 1.01 -14.82 17.83
CA GLY A 183 1.60 -16.11 18.20
C GLY A 183 1.98 -16.18 19.68
N LEU A 184 2.59 -15.13 20.23
CA LEU A 184 2.93 -15.07 21.67
C LEU A 184 1.68 -15.11 22.57
N LEU A 185 0.59 -14.47 22.14
CA LEU A 185 -0.69 -14.51 22.85
C LEU A 185 -1.27 -15.92 22.91
N GLU A 186 -1.14 -16.72 21.83
CA GLU A 186 -1.52 -18.13 21.83
C GLU A 186 -0.75 -18.95 22.88
N TYR A 187 0.50 -18.58 23.17
CA TYR A 187 1.33 -19.16 24.23
C TYR A 187 1.18 -18.47 25.60
N GLY A 188 0.20 -17.57 25.76
CA GLY A 188 -0.11 -16.91 27.03
C GLY A 188 0.81 -15.75 27.40
N VAL A 189 1.59 -15.22 26.44
CA VAL A 189 2.48 -14.08 26.64
C VAL A 189 1.86 -12.83 26.00
N ASN A 190 1.48 -11.86 26.83
CA ASN A 190 0.88 -10.60 26.35
C ASN A 190 1.96 -9.65 25.82
N MET A 191 1.83 -9.24 24.56
CA MET A 191 2.62 -8.15 23.95
C MET A 191 1.66 -7.06 23.48
N GLU A 192 1.86 -5.81 23.92
CA GLU A 192 1.09 -4.67 23.39
C GLU A 192 1.46 -4.44 21.93
N SER A 193 0.56 -4.82 21.01
CA SER A 193 0.72 -4.57 19.59
C SER A 193 0.24 -3.15 19.24
N PRO A 194 0.96 -2.39 18.40
CA PRO A 194 0.42 -1.17 17.81
C PRO A 194 -0.85 -1.49 17.02
N ALA A 195 -1.86 -0.62 17.08
CA ALA A 195 -3.09 -0.78 16.32
C ALA A 195 -2.75 -0.90 14.83
N GLY A 196 -3.12 -2.04 14.21
CA GLY A 196 -2.91 -2.27 12.78
C GLY A 196 -3.66 -1.24 11.93
N GLU A 197 -3.09 -0.91 10.77
CA GLU A 197 -3.78 -0.11 9.77
C GLU A 197 -5.05 -0.86 9.33
N PRO A 198 -6.23 -0.23 9.30
CA PRO A 198 -7.45 -0.88 8.87
C PRO A 198 -7.30 -1.35 7.42
N ASP A 199 -7.66 -2.61 7.15
CA ASP A 199 -7.68 -3.17 5.79
C ASP A 199 -8.48 -2.27 4.83
N LEU A 200 -8.12 -2.26 3.55
CA LEU A 200 -8.77 -1.45 2.52
C LEU A 200 -10.29 -1.69 2.53
N GLU A 201 -10.71 -2.94 2.70
CA GLU A 201 -12.13 -3.30 2.77
C GLU A 201 -12.81 -2.71 4.01
N SER A 202 -12.14 -2.73 5.16
CA SER A 202 -12.65 -2.10 6.39
C SER A 202 -12.67 -0.57 6.32
N THR A 203 -11.71 0.05 5.62
CA THR A 203 -11.66 1.50 5.38
C THR A 203 -12.75 1.93 4.41
N LEU A 204 -12.97 1.16 3.34
CA LEU A 204 -14.06 1.36 2.38
C LEU A 204 -15.42 1.17 3.05
N GLN A 205 -15.59 0.15 3.89
CA GLN A 205 -16.79 -0.05 4.70
C GLN A 205 -17.05 1.11 5.68
N ALA A 206 -16.02 1.55 6.40
CA ALA A 206 -16.11 2.67 7.34
C ALA A 206 -16.45 4.00 6.64
N SER A 207 -15.99 4.19 5.40
CA SER A 207 -16.35 5.32 4.55
C SER A 207 -17.73 5.20 3.89
N GLY A 208 -18.50 4.15 4.22
CA GLY A 208 -19.88 3.95 3.76
C GLY A 208 -20.01 3.50 2.31
N TRP A 209 -18.93 3.04 1.67
CA TRP A 209 -18.96 2.60 0.26
C TRP A 209 -19.77 1.32 0.04
N GLN A 210 -19.90 0.46 1.06
CA GLN A 210 -20.75 -0.72 1.00
C GLN A 210 -22.15 -0.41 1.55
N THR A 211 -22.94 0.35 0.81
CA THR A 211 -24.38 0.47 1.09
C THR A 211 -25.14 -0.78 0.63
N HIS A 212 -26.14 -1.20 1.41
CA HIS A 212 -27.02 -2.34 1.13
C HIS A 212 -27.79 -2.26 -0.21
N ARG A 213 -27.71 -1.12 -0.92
CA ARG A 213 -28.31 -0.86 -2.23
C ARG A 213 -27.48 -1.37 -3.42
N SER A 214 -26.19 -1.64 -3.28
CA SER A 214 -25.35 -2.10 -4.41
C SER A 214 -25.43 -3.61 -4.65
N ARG A 215 -25.83 -4.40 -3.64
CA ARG A 215 -25.88 -5.87 -3.68
C ARG A 215 -26.87 -6.44 -4.70
N ASN A 216 -27.87 -5.66 -5.13
CA ASN A 216 -28.92 -6.10 -6.05
C ASN A 216 -28.73 -5.66 -7.51
N ARG A 217 -27.62 -5.03 -7.88
CA ARG A 217 -27.27 -4.84 -9.29
C ARG A 217 -26.34 -5.97 -9.72
N ARG A 218 -26.91 -6.98 -10.39
CA ARG A 218 -26.14 -7.78 -11.35
C ARG A 218 -25.84 -6.86 -12.53
N THR A 219 -24.82 -6.01 -12.38
CA THR A 219 -24.19 -5.34 -13.52
C THR A 219 -22.95 -6.12 -13.91
N PRO A 220 -22.68 -6.33 -15.21
CA PRO A 220 -21.56 -7.14 -15.70
C PRO A 220 -20.16 -6.73 -15.17
N GLY A 221 -20.02 -5.53 -14.61
CA GLY A 221 -18.75 -5.03 -14.06
C GLY A 221 -18.33 -5.59 -12.69
N CYS A 222 -19.18 -6.35 -11.98
CA CYS A 222 -18.78 -6.94 -10.69
C CYS A 222 -17.84 -8.15 -10.86
N GLU A 223 -17.90 -8.85 -11.99
CA GLU A 223 -17.02 -9.99 -12.29
C GLU A 223 -15.58 -9.52 -12.59
N LEU A 224 -15.43 -8.39 -13.29
CA LEU A 224 -14.12 -7.77 -13.57
C LEU A 224 -13.30 -7.46 -12.30
N MET A 225 -13.94 -7.08 -11.19
CA MET A 225 -13.23 -6.73 -9.95
C MET A 225 -12.74 -7.96 -9.18
N SER A 226 -13.50 -9.07 -9.18
CA SER A 226 -13.00 -10.35 -8.67
C SER A 226 -11.88 -10.91 -9.55
N ASP A 227 -11.93 -10.65 -10.85
CA ASP A 227 -10.92 -11.09 -11.80
C ASP A 227 -9.60 -10.32 -11.64
N VAL A 228 -9.66 -9.02 -11.35
CA VAL A 228 -8.45 -8.24 -11.03
C VAL A 228 -7.78 -8.73 -9.75
N LYS A 229 -8.55 -9.02 -8.68
CA LYS A 229 -8.00 -9.51 -7.40
C LYS A 229 -7.38 -10.91 -7.55
N THR A 230 -8.03 -11.79 -8.32
CA THR A 230 -7.49 -13.12 -8.62
C THR A 230 -6.28 -13.09 -9.56
N LEU A 231 -6.20 -12.12 -10.47
CA LEU A 231 -5.03 -11.89 -11.34
C LEU A 231 -3.84 -11.34 -10.55
N THR A 232 -4.04 -10.39 -9.64
CA THR A 232 -2.96 -9.90 -8.75
C THR A 232 -2.44 -11.01 -7.84
N ASP A 233 -3.34 -11.81 -7.25
CA ASP A 233 -2.94 -12.94 -6.41
C ASP A 233 -2.19 -14.03 -7.21
N SER A 234 -2.52 -14.20 -8.48
CA SER A 234 -1.85 -15.17 -9.35
C SER A 234 -0.49 -14.68 -9.85
N LEU A 235 -0.32 -13.37 -10.06
CA LEU A 235 0.98 -12.76 -10.33
C LEU A 235 1.92 -12.90 -9.12
N ASP A 236 1.42 -12.59 -7.91
CA ASP A 236 2.17 -12.73 -6.66
C ASP A 236 2.55 -14.18 -6.35
N ARG A 237 1.73 -15.16 -6.74
CA ARG A 237 2.05 -16.59 -6.65
C ARG A 237 3.12 -17.01 -7.67
N HIS A 238 3.07 -16.47 -8.88
CA HIS A 238 4.02 -16.79 -9.93
C HIS A 238 5.41 -16.19 -9.66
N GLU A 239 5.47 -15.01 -9.05
CA GLU A 239 6.73 -14.39 -8.62
C GLU A 239 7.40 -15.18 -7.49
N ARG A 240 6.61 -15.69 -6.52
CA ARG A 240 7.10 -16.56 -5.44
C ARG A 240 7.58 -17.95 -5.88
N ALA A 241 7.12 -18.44 -7.04
CA ALA A 241 7.52 -19.75 -7.58
C ALA A 241 8.79 -19.69 -8.45
N LYS A 242 9.36 -18.50 -8.67
CA LYS A 242 10.61 -18.30 -9.43
C LYS A 242 11.84 -18.06 -8.54
N GLU A 243 11.65 -17.92 -7.23
CA GLU A 243 12.69 -17.98 -6.20
C GLU A 243 12.92 -19.43 -5.75
#